data_AF-E8R0N0-F1
#
_entry.id   AF-E8R0N0-F1
#
_cell.length_a   1.000
_cell.length_b   1.000
_cell.length_c   1.000
_cell.angle_alpha   90.00
_cell.angle_beta   90.00
_cell.angle_gamma   90.00
#
_symmetry.space_group_name_H-M   'P 1'
#
loop_
_entity.id
_entity.type
_entity.pdbx_description
1 polymer ?
#
loop_
_entity_poly.entity_id
_entity_poly.type
_entity_poly.pdbx_seq_one_letter_code
_entity_poly.pdbx_strand_id
1 'polypeptide(L)'
;MRSAARWRGGVGLILSGLAAGIVILAGGAERRGWAGGTEVFRRVVGVVPLARASDAAVESTDPTPANARLPWSEADPFARFAWMGSGSCSAQACHGGVDNTNGAPLGAIGAEHRTWVRLDPHTRAHASLLTQRSRDILKRYRQLPDEVAPRPERDRECLNCHVAQHIDTARTSPGFRFTEGVGCEACHGPSEAWAVPHVADWWKALSPNEKARYGMRSMDTIADRAESCVACHVGRPGMDVNHDLIAAGHPRLRFEFASYHAIYPKHWDHGNERRTQSDWEAKAWLVGQSVTAQGAIRLLEARAANAHERPWPELSEYDCQSCHRDLAQTPIRGSTRRPDHRTSGLPWDSWTALISDDLAAQSAQRGVTIFSWGTWNLPLLPDLAHAARRHDLVQPLAPLAVEMSRLDPDPKRVAALAAASQPALASLTRMLHDRTWTIPELVGVAAALRRHGLRRDLAGHDRVAQLFLGLSALVQGLDDQGAAVRRPEVIEGLRGLAEALRFPPGSDTPNGPDPQAIRSALQRLAPLDSVTPPARLRP
;
A
#
# COMPACT_ATOMS: atom_id res chain seq x y z
N MET A 1 65.61 2.71 -21.14
CA MET A 1 64.38 2.72 -21.96
C MET A 1 63.51 1.52 -21.56
N ARG A 2 62.29 1.83 -21.10
CA ARG A 2 61.15 0.96 -20.75
C ARG A 2 61.41 -0.20 -19.77
N SER A 3 61.04 0.12 -18.53
CA SER A 3 61.10 -0.63 -17.28
C SER A 3 59.86 -1.51 -17.07
N ALA A 4 60.09 -2.53 -16.25
CA ALA A 4 59.23 -3.65 -15.93
C ALA A 4 58.37 -3.44 -14.66
N ALA A 5 57.51 -4.44 -14.47
CA ALA A 5 57.17 -5.10 -13.21
C ALA A 5 55.96 -4.64 -12.39
N ARG A 6 55.07 -5.64 -12.25
CA ARG A 6 54.04 -5.91 -11.23
C ARG A 6 54.38 -5.40 -9.83
N TRP A 7 53.35 -4.99 -9.11
CA TRP A 7 53.35 -4.90 -7.65
C TRP A 7 52.14 -5.61 -7.04
N ARG A 8 52.42 -6.39 -5.99
CA ARG A 8 51.48 -6.98 -5.03
C ARG A 8 51.52 -6.16 -3.73
N GLY A 9 50.37 -6.02 -3.09
CA GLY A 9 50.22 -6.02 -1.62
C GLY A 9 50.27 -4.69 -0.89
N GLY A 10 49.41 -4.55 0.12
CA GLY A 10 49.63 -3.64 1.26
C GLY A 10 48.42 -2.80 1.68
N VAL A 11 47.75 -3.22 2.74
CA VAL A 11 46.73 -2.47 3.50
C VAL A 11 47.40 -1.34 4.30
N GLY A 12 46.77 -0.16 4.37
CA GLY A 12 47.15 0.93 5.27
C GLY A 12 46.07 2.00 5.38
N LEU A 13 45.37 2.04 6.51
CA LEU A 13 44.50 3.13 6.96
C LEU A 13 45.35 4.39 7.27
N ILE A 14 44.82 5.60 7.03
CA ILE A 14 44.86 6.78 7.92
C ILE A 14 44.02 7.93 7.31
N LEU A 15 43.25 8.57 8.19
CA LEU A 15 42.39 9.74 8.00
C LEU A 15 43.15 11.04 7.66
N SER A 16 42.51 11.99 6.98
CA SER A 16 42.28 13.41 7.38
C SER A 16 41.87 14.27 6.17
N GLY A 17 40.97 15.24 6.39
CA GLY A 17 40.33 16.06 5.36
C GLY A 17 41.07 17.33 4.95
N LEU A 18 40.48 18.06 3.98
CA LEU A 18 40.31 19.53 3.96
C LEU A 18 39.59 20.01 2.68
N ALA A 19 38.96 21.16 2.82
CA ALA A 19 37.96 21.80 1.97
C ALA A 19 38.52 22.88 1.01
N ALA A 20 37.78 23.17 -0.07
CA ALA A 20 37.62 24.47 -0.77
C ALA A 20 36.59 24.26 -1.92
N GLY A 21 35.57 25.05 -2.22
CA GLY A 21 35.21 26.42 -1.87
C GLY A 21 35.21 27.32 -3.12
N ILE A 22 34.10 27.41 -3.88
CA ILE A 22 33.84 28.51 -4.83
C ILE A 22 32.37 28.95 -4.73
N VAL A 23 32.19 30.26 -4.52
CA VAL A 23 30.96 31.02 -4.35
C VAL A 23 30.57 31.68 -5.67
N ILE A 24 29.29 31.69 -6.05
CA ILE A 24 28.71 32.72 -6.93
C ILE A 24 27.36 33.18 -6.36
N LEU A 25 27.22 34.50 -6.24
CA LEU A 25 26.09 35.27 -5.72
C LEU A 25 24.96 35.41 -6.75
N ALA A 26 23.71 35.26 -6.31
CA ALA A 26 22.56 35.96 -6.88
C ALA A 26 21.47 36.11 -5.82
N GLY A 27 21.14 37.35 -5.46
CA GLY A 27 20.09 37.71 -4.51
C GLY A 27 18.78 38.08 -5.21
N GLY A 28 17.66 37.91 -4.50
CA GLY A 28 16.33 38.36 -4.93
C GLY A 28 15.16 37.79 -4.11
N ALA A 29 14.96 38.32 -2.91
CA ALA A 29 13.77 38.31 -2.04
C ALA A 29 12.67 37.22 -2.20
N GLU A 30 12.66 36.23 -1.29
CA GLU A 30 11.47 35.42 -0.95
C GLU A 30 11.20 35.39 0.57
N ARG A 31 9.90 35.33 0.91
CA ARG A 31 9.38 35.37 2.29
C ARG A 31 9.62 34.05 3.02
N ARG A 32 9.93 34.14 4.31
CA ARG A 32 10.39 33.05 5.19
C ARG A 32 9.34 31.95 5.40
N GLY A 33 9.44 30.87 4.63
CA GLY A 33 8.86 29.55 4.90
C GLY A 33 9.94 28.54 5.35
N TRP A 34 9.56 27.56 6.16
CA TRP A 34 10.44 26.70 6.94
C TRP A 34 11.35 25.77 6.11
N ALA A 35 12.67 25.91 6.30
CA ALA A 35 13.74 25.02 5.83
C ALA A 35 13.99 23.80 6.76
N GLY A 36 13.02 23.42 7.60
CA GLY A 36 13.20 22.39 8.63
C GLY A 36 12.74 20.98 8.27
N GLY A 37 12.12 20.76 7.10
CA GLY A 37 11.58 19.45 6.69
C GLY A 37 11.97 18.98 5.30
N THR A 38 12.63 19.82 4.51
CA THR A 38 12.95 19.57 3.09
C THR A 38 14.45 19.39 2.80
N GLU A 39 15.33 19.65 3.77
CA GLU A 39 16.79 19.42 3.64
C GLU A 39 17.16 17.92 3.67
N VAL A 40 16.19 17.02 3.88
CA VAL A 40 16.37 15.57 3.74
C VAL A 40 15.77 15.04 2.42
N PHE A 41 14.96 15.82 1.67
CA PHE A 41 14.22 15.27 0.53
C PHE A 41 14.05 16.15 -0.72
N ARG A 42 14.66 17.35 -0.83
CA ARG A 42 14.56 18.15 -2.07
C ARG A 42 15.77 19.03 -2.37
N ARG A 43 16.80 18.43 -2.99
CA ARG A 43 17.57 19.13 -4.02
C ARG A 43 16.78 18.99 -5.34
N VAL A 44 16.63 20.10 -6.05
CA VAL A 44 16.28 20.24 -7.49
C VAL A 44 14.82 20.61 -7.85
N VAL A 45 14.63 21.94 -7.95
CA VAL A 45 13.99 22.73 -9.04
C VAL A 45 12.47 22.69 -9.24
N GLY A 46 11.79 23.76 -8.80
CA GLY A 46 11.50 24.95 -9.62
C GLY A 46 10.52 24.82 -10.81
N VAL A 47 9.34 25.44 -10.66
CA VAL A 47 8.13 25.48 -11.51
C VAL A 47 8.20 26.73 -12.45
N VAL A 48 7.43 26.96 -13.54
CA VAL A 48 6.07 27.57 -13.73
C VAL A 48 5.90 27.99 -15.26
N PRO A 49 4.77 28.52 -15.82
CA PRO A 49 3.60 27.83 -16.45
C PRO A 49 2.98 28.47 -17.76
N LEU A 50 1.74 28.02 -18.13
CA LEU A 50 0.62 28.67 -18.90
C LEU A 50 0.59 28.54 -20.44
N ALA A 51 -0.53 28.49 -21.19
CA ALA A 51 -2.01 28.44 -21.00
C ALA A 51 -2.68 28.09 -22.37
N ARG A 52 -3.67 27.15 -22.44
CA ARG A 52 -5.16 27.25 -22.61
C ARG A 52 -5.77 27.79 -23.92
N ALA A 53 -6.71 27.01 -24.51
CA ALA A 53 -8.05 27.37 -25.06
C ALA A 53 -8.62 26.15 -25.86
N SER A 54 -9.66 25.41 -25.40
CA SER A 54 -11.15 25.61 -25.52
C SER A 54 -11.68 25.41 -26.96
N ASP A 55 -12.85 24.85 -27.27
CA ASP A 55 -13.93 24.06 -26.63
C ASP A 55 -14.89 23.69 -27.79
N ALA A 56 -15.57 22.54 -27.75
CA ALA A 56 -16.96 22.37 -28.22
C ALA A 56 -17.40 20.90 -28.08
N ALA A 57 -18.42 20.71 -27.22
CA ALA A 57 -19.06 19.43 -26.92
C ALA A 57 -20.26 19.16 -27.84
N VAL A 58 -20.57 17.88 -28.04
CA VAL A 58 -21.91 17.42 -28.43
C VAL A 58 -22.32 16.28 -27.50
N GLU A 59 -23.51 16.43 -26.95
CA GLU A 59 -24.14 15.65 -25.89
C GLU A 59 -24.92 14.47 -26.49
N SER A 60 -24.89 13.31 -25.82
CA SER A 60 -25.79 12.19 -26.10
C SER A 60 -26.00 11.33 -24.86
N THR A 61 -27.27 10.99 -24.66
CA THR A 61 -27.98 10.44 -23.51
C THR A 61 -27.83 8.92 -23.28
N ASP A 62 -27.79 8.55 -21.99
CA ASP A 62 -28.15 7.27 -21.32
C ASP A 62 -27.27 6.00 -21.46
N PRO A 63 -27.29 5.04 -20.49
CA PRO A 63 -27.75 5.06 -19.09
C PRO A 63 -26.60 4.75 -18.10
N THR A 64 -26.73 5.22 -16.85
CA THR A 64 -25.74 5.06 -15.77
C THR A 64 -25.51 3.59 -15.37
N PRO A 65 -24.28 3.03 -15.47
CA PRO A 65 -23.92 1.78 -14.82
C PRO A 65 -23.18 2.06 -13.52
N ALA A 66 -23.61 1.43 -12.43
CA ALA A 66 -22.79 1.29 -11.24
C ALA A 66 -21.45 0.63 -11.63
N ASN A 67 -20.38 1.42 -11.60
CA ASN A 67 -18.94 1.13 -11.67
C ASN A 67 -18.59 -0.28 -12.18
N ALA A 68 -18.09 -0.40 -13.41
CA ALA A 68 -17.52 -1.65 -13.93
C ALA A 68 -16.21 -1.96 -13.19
N ARG A 69 -16.33 -2.56 -12.01
CA ARG A 69 -15.22 -3.19 -11.30
C ARG A 69 -14.85 -4.46 -12.06
N LEU A 70 -13.55 -4.68 -12.30
CA LEU A 70 -13.04 -5.90 -12.92
C LEU A 70 -13.53 -7.12 -12.10
N PRO A 71 -13.97 -8.22 -12.74
CA PRO A 71 -14.28 -9.44 -12.01
C PRO A 71 -13.03 -9.91 -11.25
N TRP A 72 -13.18 -10.13 -9.94
CA TRP A 72 -12.13 -10.68 -9.07
C TRP A 72 -12.11 -12.22 -9.18
N SER A 73 -11.98 -12.73 -10.40
CA SER A 73 -11.80 -14.14 -10.69
C SER A 73 -10.42 -14.37 -11.32
N GLU A 74 -10.03 -15.63 -11.52
CA GLU A 74 -8.84 -15.95 -12.32
C GLU A 74 -8.95 -15.48 -13.78
N ALA A 75 -10.17 -15.24 -14.28
CA ALA A 75 -10.39 -14.77 -15.63
C ALA A 75 -10.16 -13.25 -15.71
N ASP A 76 -8.96 -12.86 -16.16
CA ASP A 76 -8.68 -11.45 -16.43
C ASP A 76 -9.61 -10.95 -17.56
N PRO A 77 -10.44 -9.92 -17.32
CA PRO A 77 -11.28 -9.33 -18.38
C PRO A 77 -10.44 -8.78 -19.56
N PHE A 78 -9.14 -8.57 -19.35
CA PHE A 78 -8.20 -8.12 -20.35
C PHE A 78 -7.41 -9.24 -21.02
N ALA A 79 -7.62 -10.51 -20.64
CA ALA A 79 -6.91 -11.68 -21.20
C ALA A 79 -7.00 -11.80 -22.73
N ARG A 80 -7.98 -11.16 -23.36
CA ARG A 80 -8.13 -11.15 -24.83
C ARG A 80 -7.16 -10.23 -25.55
N PHE A 81 -6.58 -9.25 -24.86
CA PHE A 81 -5.70 -8.23 -25.46
C PHE A 81 -4.23 -8.62 -25.35
N ALA A 82 -3.46 -8.25 -26.36
CA ALA A 82 -2.02 -8.41 -26.35
C ALA A 82 -1.33 -7.32 -25.51
N TRP A 83 -0.26 -7.71 -24.82
CA TRP A 83 0.66 -6.80 -24.14
C TRP A 83 1.66 -6.25 -25.15
N MET A 84 1.68 -4.93 -25.33
CA MET A 84 2.53 -4.27 -26.31
C MET A 84 3.93 -3.98 -25.77
N GLY A 85 4.05 -3.79 -24.45
CA GLY A 85 5.26 -3.38 -23.75
C GLY A 85 5.37 -1.87 -23.61
N SER A 86 6.05 -1.39 -22.58
CA SER A 86 6.19 0.04 -22.24
C SER A 86 6.87 0.86 -23.35
N GLY A 87 7.60 0.19 -24.25
CA GLY A 87 8.14 0.77 -25.47
C GLY A 87 7.07 1.41 -26.36
N SER A 88 5.82 0.90 -26.37
CA SER A 88 4.70 1.48 -27.12
C SER A 88 4.32 2.89 -26.64
N CYS A 89 4.64 3.23 -25.39
CA CYS A 89 4.38 4.54 -24.79
C CYS A 89 5.57 5.50 -24.95
N SER A 90 6.75 4.99 -25.30
CA SER A 90 8.05 5.64 -25.08
C SER A 90 8.48 6.66 -26.14
N ALA A 91 7.68 6.87 -27.19
CA ALA A 91 8.02 7.83 -28.24
C ALA A 91 8.08 9.27 -27.68
N GLN A 92 8.98 10.09 -28.22
CA GLN A 92 9.15 11.49 -27.79
C GLN A 92 7.86 12.31 -27.99
N ALA A 93 7.07 12.02 -29.01
CA ALA A 93 5.78 12.67 -29.26
C ALA A 93 4.64 12.14 -28.34
N CYS A 94 4.93 11.14 -27.50
CA CYS A 94 3.98 10.50 -26.60
C CYS A 94 4.42 10.73 -25.14
N HIS A 95 4.73 9.67 -24.39
CA HIS A 95 5.12 9.74 -22.97
C HIS A 95 6.64 9.67 -22.76
N GLY A 96 7.42 9.65 -23.84
CA GLY A 96 8.88 9.54 -23.82
C GLY A 96 9.63 10.87 -23.79
N GLY A 97 8.94 12.00 -23.97
CA GLY A 97 9.61 13.27 -24.19
C GLY A 97 8.76 14.50 -23.94
N VAL A 98 9.30 15.36 -23.10
CA VAL A 98 9.00 16.78 -23.07
C VAL A 98 10.18 17.48 -23.76
N ASP A 99 9.84 18.36 -24.70
CA ASP A 99 10.70 19.19 -25.56
C ASP A 99 12.20 19.30 -25.18
N ASN A 100 13.07 19.01 -26.15
CA ASN A 100 14.53 19.14 -26.04
C ASN A 100 15.00 20.60 -25.92
N THR A 101 14.08 21.56 -26.00
CA THR A 101 14.38 22.98 -25.84
C THR A 101 14.30 23.48 -24.38
N ASN A 102 13.65 22.76 -23.45
CA ASN A 102 13.40 23.28 -22.09
C ASN A 102 13.55 22.30 -20.91
N GLY A 103 14.05 21.07 -21.12
CA GLY A 103 14.47 20.21 -20.00
C GLY A 103 13.37 19.96 -18.95
N ALA A 104 12.12 19.82 -19.37
CA ALA A 104 11.00 19.78 -18.42
C ALA A 104 11.20 18.67 -17.37
N PRO A 105 10.83 18.95 -16.11
CA PRO A 105 11.21 18.13 -14.95
C PRO A 105 10.65 16.72 -15.02
N LEU A 106 11.29 15.78 -14.33
CA LEU A 106 10.71 14.44 -14.10
C LEU A 106 9.37 14.61 -13.37
N GLY A 107 8.36 13.86 -13.79
CA GLY A 107 6.97 14.00 -13.34
C GLY A 107 6.12 15.02 -14.11
N ALA A 108 6.67 15.69 -15.13
CA ALA A 108 5.88 16.49 -16.07
C ALA A 108 5.04 15.59 -17.02
N ILE A 109 3.89 16.12 -17.44
CA ILE A 109 3.05 15.49 -18.47
C ILE A 109 3.84 15.34 -19.78
N GLY A 110 3.79 14.18 -20.42
CA GLY A 110 4.59 13.80 -21.59
C GLY A 110 5.97 13.20 -21.25
N ALA A 111 6.40 13.24 -19.98
CA ALA A 111 7.66 12.64 -19.52
C ALA A 111 7.45 11.38 -18.67
N GLU A 112 6.29 10.75 -18.75
CA GLU A 112 5.87 9.68 -17.85
C GLU A 112 6.76 8.44 -17.99
N HIS A 113 6.99 7.97 -19.23
CA HIS A 113 7.87 6.82 -19.49
C HIS A 113 9.31 7.12 -19.02
N ARG A 114 9.80 8.35 -19.24
CA ARG A 114 11.14 8.77 -18.79
C ARG A 114 11.25 8.81 -17.27
N THR A 115 10.19 9.22 -16.58
CA THR A 115 10.11 9.25 -15.11
C THR A 115 10.07 7.83 -14.56
N TRP A 116 9.22 6.97 -15.14
CA TRP A 116 9.12 5.55 -14.82
C TRP A 116 10.47 4.85 -14.97
N VAL A 117 11.07 4.85 -16.17
CA VAL A 117 12.29 4.08 -16.45
C VAL A 117 13.50 4.49 -15.58
N ARG A 118 13.52 5.74 -15.09
CA ARG A 118 14.64 6.29 -14.31
C ARG A 118 14.45 6.16 -12.81
N LEU A 119 13.23 6.34 -12.31
CA LEU A 119 12.97 6.51 -10.89
C LEU A 119 12.11 5.40 -10.29
N ASP A 120 11.29 4.74 -11.10
CA ASP A 120 10.33 3.77 -10.59
C ASP A 120 11.00 2.44 -10.19
N PRO A 121 10.91 1.99 -8.91
CA PRO A 121 11.38 0.68 -8.50
C PRO A 121 10.72 -0.51 -9.23
N HIS A 122 9.51 -0.37 -9.76
CA HIS A 122 8.79 -1.40 -10.52
C HIS A 122 9.56 -1.88 -11.76
N THR A 123 10.38 -1.02 -12.36
CA THR A 123 11.28 -1.38 -13.48
C THR A 123 12.27 -2.50 -13.10
N ARG A 124 12.54 -2.69 -11.80
CA ARG A 124 13.47 -3.70 -11.27
C ARG A 124 12.76 -4.96 -10.79
N ALA A 125 11.43 -5.03 -10.89
CA ALA A 125 10.65 -6.14 -10.36
C ALA A 125 11.08 -7.48 -10.98
N HIS A 126 11.13 -7.59 -12.31
CA HIS A 126 11.61 -8.81 -12.97
C HIS A 126 13.07 -9.13 -12.64
N ALA A 127 13.94 -8.13 -12.56
CA ALA A 127 15.34 -8.33 -12.22
C ALA A 127 15.53 -8.99 -10.85
N SER A 128 14.62 -8.76 -9.89
CA SER A 128 14.66 -9.44 -8.59
C SER A 128 14.47 -10.96 -8.69
N LEU A 129 13.79 -11.46 -9.73
CA LEU A 129 13.62 -12.89 -9.97
C LEU A 129 14.94 -13.56 -10.41
N LEU A 130 15.89 -12.81 -10.96
CA LEU A 130 17.16 -13.37 -11.44
C LEU A 130 18.16 -13.69 -10.31
N THR A 131 17.86 -13.29 -9.08
CA THR A 131 18.76 -13.42 -7.92
C THR A 131 18.84 -14.85 -7.39
N GLN A 132 19.93 -15.18 -6.69
CA GLN A 132 20.06 -16.49 -6.03
C GLN A 132 18.96 -16.70 -4.98
N ARG A 133 18.58 -15.64 -4.25
CA ARG A 133 17.47 -15.71 -3.28
C ARG A 133 16.17 -16.17 -3.94
N SER A 134 15.81 -15.61 -5.10
CA SER A 134 14.59 -15.98 -5.82
C SER A 134 14.64 -17.41 -6.36
N ARG A 135 15.82 -17.86 -6.82
CA ARG A 135 16.06 -19.26 -7.20
C ARG A 135 15.83 -20.21 -6.03
N ASP A 136 16.37 -19.88 -4.86
CA ASP A 136 16.20 -20.68 -3.65
C ASP A 136 14.75 -20.71 -3.17
N ILE A 137 14.04 -19.57 -3.24
CA ILE A 137 12.60 -19.48 -2.93
C ILE A 137 11.83 -20.43 -3.84
N LEU A 138 12.00 -20.35 -5.16
CA LEU A 138 11.27 -21.22 -6.08
C LEU A 138 11.59 -22.70 -5.84
N LYS A 139 12.87 -23.03 -5.62
CA LYS A 139 13.30 -24.41 -5.33
C LYS A 139 12.59 -24.97 -4.10
N ARG A 140 12.54 -24.21 -2.99
CA ARG A 140 11.84 -24.62 -1.76
C ARG A 140 10.33 -24.68 -1.95
N TYR A 141 9.74 -23.65 -2.57
CA TYR A 141 8.30 -23.52 -2.75
C TYR A 141 7.72 -24.62 -3.65
N ARG A 142 8.38 -24.92 -4.78
CA ARG A 142 7.96 -25.98 -5.72
C ARG A 142 8.57 -27.34 -5.39
N GLN A 143 9.37 -27.44 -4.33
CA GLN A 143 10.09 -28.66 -3.92
C GLN A 143 10.84 -29.30 -5.10
N LEU A 144 11.57 -28.48 -5.86
CA LEU A 144 12.28 -28.95 -7.05
C LEU A 144 13.45 -29.87 -6.65
N PRO A 145 13.68 -30.97 -7.39
CA PRO A 145 14.87 -31.80 -7.22
C PRO A 145 16.18 -31.01 -7.38
N ASP A 146 17.26 -31.49 -6.77
CA ASP A 146 18.55 -30.79 -6.76
C ASP A 146 19.14 -30.56 -8.16
N GLU A 147 18.86 -31.47 -9.10
CA GLU A 147 19.27 -31.42 -10.49
C GLU A 147 18.50 -30.40 -11.35
N VAL A 148 17.34 -29.94 -10.88
CA VAL A 148 16.50 -28.98 -11.63
C VAL A 148 16.91 -27.56 -11.25
N ALA A 149 17.45 -26.82 -12.22
CA ALA A 149 17.76 -25.42 -12.03
C ALA A 149 16.46 -24.58 -11.93
N PRO A 150 16.17 -23.95 -10.77
CA PRO A 150 15.00 -23.10 -10.61
C PRO A 150 15.08 -21.86 -11.52
N ARG A 151 13.97 -21.56 -12.22
CA ARG A 151 13.82 -20.39 -13.10
C ARG A 151 12.60 -19.56 -12.74
N PRO A 152 12.63 -18.81 -11.61
CA PRO A 152 11.52 -17.92 -11.21
C PRO A 152 11.18 -16.88 -12.29
N GLU A 153 12.16 -16.47 -13.09
CA GLU A 153 11.94 -15.57 -14.25
C GLU A 153 11.11 -16.19 -15.38
N ARG A 154 10.72 -17.46 -15.25
CA ARG A 154 9.80 -18.16 -16.16
C ARG A 154 8.62 -18.79 -15.45
N ASP A 155 8.52 -18.67 -14.12
CA ASP A 155 7.39 -19.19 -13.36
C ASP A 155 6.22 -18.21 -13.47
N ARG A 156 5.06 -18.72 -13.90
CA ARG A 156 3.87 -17.90 -14.16
C ARG A 156 3.38 -17.16 -12.91
N GLU A 157 3.46 -17.79 -11.74
CA GLU A 157 3.01 -17.20 -10.47
C GLU A 157 3.95 -16.04 -10.06
N CYS A 158 5.26 -16.19 -10.27
CA CYS A 158 6.22 -15.11 -10.06
C CYS A 158 6.01 -13.95 -11.06
N LEU A 159 5.82 -14.26 -12.35
CA LEU A 159 5.65 -13.25 -13.40
C LEU A 159 4.37 -12.40 -13.24
N ASN A 160 3.32 -12.98 -12.64
CA ASN A 160 2.03 -12.29 -12.42
C ASN A 160 2.15 -11.02 -11.55
N CYS A 161 3.15 -10.95 -10.65
CA CYS A 161 3.43 -9.77 -9.83
C CYS A 161 4.67 -8.99 -10.27
N HIS A 162 5.66 -9.67 -10.86
CA HIS A 162 6.96 -9.09 -11.20
C HIS A 162 7.08 -8.57 -12.63
N VAL A 163 6.07 -8.78 -13.47
CA VAL A 163 5.97 -8.22 -14.82
C VAL A 163 4.60 -7.60 -15.06
N ALA A 164 3.57 -8.43 -15.11
CA ALA A 164 2.26 -7.96 -15.50
C ALA A 164 1.18 -8.89 -14.96
N GLN A 165 0.06 -8.27 -14.64
CA GLN A 165 -1.09 -8.95 -14.09
C GLN A 165 -1.64 -10.01 -15.07
N HIS A 166 -1.69 -11.29 -14.67
CA HIS A 166 -2.16 -12.42 -15.50
C HIS A 166 -1.54 -12.47 -16.89
N ILE A 167 -0.24 -12.26 -16.98
CA ILE A 167 0.45 -12.25 -18.26
C ILE A 167 0.29 -13.59 -18.99
N ASP A 168 -0.32 -13.54 -20.17
CA ASP A 168 -0.27 -14.62 -21.15
C ASP A 168 0.90 -14.37 -22.09
N THR A 169 1.97 -15.14 -21.93
CA THR A 169 3.17 -15.02 -22.76
C THR A 169 2.89 -15.27 -24.25
N ALA A 170 1.81 -15.98 -24.60
CA ALA A 170 1.39 -16.19 -25.98
C ALA A 170 0.70 -14.95 -26.60
N ARG A 171 0.27 -13.99 -25.76
CA ARG A 171 -0.38 -12.73 -26.16
C ARG A 171 0.51 -11.54 -25.84
N THR A 172 1.75 -11.60 -26.30
CA THR A 172 2.71 -10.51 -26.20
C THR A 172 3.15 -10.06 -27.58
N SER A 173 3.35 -8.76 -27.77
CA SER A 173 3.88 -8.23 -29.03
C SER A 173 5.38 -8.54 -29.16
N PRO A 174 5.95 -8.51 -30.38
CA PRO A 174 7.40 -8.57 -30.56
C PRO A 174 8.19 -7.45 -29.85
N GLY A 175 7.53 -6.38 -29.39
CA GLY A 175 8.12 -5.28 -28.62
C GLY A 175 8.09 -5.49 -27.10
N PHE A 176 7.27 -6.42 -26.60
CA PHE A 176 7.12 -6.68 -25.17
C PHE A 176 8.37 -7.35 -24.58
N ARG A 177 8.81 -6.94 -23.38
CA ARG A 177 10.03 -7.49 -22.76
C ARG A 177 9.81 -7.69 -21.27
N PHE A 178 9.87 -8.94 -20.78
CA PHE A 178 9.80 -9.23 -19.33
C PHE A 178 10.82 -8.43 -18.50
N THR A 179 11.97 -8.09 -19.09
CA THR A 179 13.03 -7.30 -18.44
C THR A 179 12.64 -5.87 -18.11
N GLU A 180 11.51 -5.37 -18.64
CA GLU A 180 10.96 -4.06 -18.27
C GLU A 180 10.36 -4.06 -16.85
N GLY A 181 10.17 -5.24 -16.24
CA GLY A 181 9.54 -5.37 -14.94
C GLY A 181 8.06 -5.02 -14.99
N VAL A 182 7.56 -4.36 -13.94
CA VAL A 182 6.19 -3.84 -13.90
C VAL A 182 6.12 -2.56 -14.71
N GLY A 183 5.68 -2.71 -15.97
CA GLY A 183 5.61 -1.66 -16.98
C GLY A 183 4.30 -0.86 -17.00
N CYS A 184 4.17 0.05 -17.96
CA CYS A 184 3.01 0.95 -18.08
C CYS A 184 1.68 0.18 -18.10
N GLU A 185 1.62 -0.90 -18.88
CA GLU A 185 0.43 -1.73 -19.05
C GLU A 185 0.04 -2.50 -17.78
N ALA A 186 0.97 -2.75 -16.85
CA ALA A 186 0.65 -3.44 -15.60
C ALA A 186 -0.30 -2.63 -14.71
N CYS A 187 -0.23 -1.29 -14.81
CA CYS A 187 -1.19 -0.36 -14.21
C CYS A 187 -2.32 -0.02 -15.19
N HIS A 188 -2.01 0.46 -16.39
CA HIS A 188 -2.98 0.99 -17.35
C HIS A 188 -3.75 -0.07 -18.17
N GLY A 189 -3.43 -1.35 -17.99
CA GLY A 189 -3.98 -2.46 -18.77
C GLY A 189 -3.25 -2.68 -20.11
N PRO A 190 -3.41 -3.86 -20.75
CA PRO A 190 -2.80 -4.16 -22.03
C PRO A 190 -3.27 -3.22 -23.13
N SER A 191 -2.33 -2.68 -23.90
CA SER A 191 -2.53 -1.51 -24.75
C SER A 191 -2.86 -1.81 -26.21
N GLU A 192 -2.94 -3.07 -26.62
CA GLU A 192 -3.22 -3.47 -28.01
C GLU A 192 -4.36 -2.67 -28.65
N ALA A 193 -5.49 -2.52 -27.95
CA ALA A 193 -6.67 -1.87 -28.49
C ALA A 193 -6.85 -0.39 -28.06
N TRP A 194 -5.96 0.18 -27.25
CA TRP A 194 -6.07 1.59 -26.82
C TRP A 194 -4.82 2.45 -27.04
N ALA A 195 -3.65 1.86 -27.32
CA ALA A 195 -2.40 2.59 -27.53
C ALA A 195 -2.50 3.68 -28.61
N VAL A 196 -3.24 3.45 -29.69
CA VAL A 196 -3.49 4.46 -30.74
C VAL A 196 -4.78 5.25 -30.49
N PRO A 197 -5.93 4.63 -30.18
CA PRO A 197 -7.17 5.37 -29.93
C PRO A 197 -7.10 6.42 -28.83
N HIS A 198 -6.27 6.24 -27.79
CA HIS A 198 -6.32 7.11 -26.60
C HIS A 198 -5.92 8.57 -26.84
N VAL A 199 -5.28 8.88 -27.97
CA VAL A 199 -4.95 10.25 -28.36
C VAL A 199 -6.05 10.93 -29.20
N ALA A 200 -7.03 10.17 -29.67
CA ALA A 200 -8.09 10.69 -30.51
C ALA A 200 -9.11 11.52 -29.71
N ASP A 201 -9.70 12.54 -30.33
CA ASP A 201 -10.64 13.42 -29.62
C ASP A 201 -11.89 12.69 -29.13
N TRP A 202 -12.42 11.73 -29.91
CA TRP A 202 -13.57 10.91 -29.51
C TRP A 202 -13.28 10.06 -28.27
N TRP A 203 -12.02 9.72 -28.00
CA TRP A 203 -11.64 8.95 -26.82
C TRP A 203 -11.91 9.70 -25.52
N LYS A 204 -11.77 11.03 -25.55
CA LYS A 204 -11.99 11.90 -24.38
C LYS A 204 -13.43 11.84 -23.90
N ALA A 205 -14.38 11.59 -24.81
CA ALA A 205 -15.80 11.46 -24.51
C ALA A 205 -16.18 10.10 -23.91
N LEU A 206 -15.31 9.08 -24.02
CA LEU A 206 -15.59 7.78 -23.44
C LEU A 206 -15.46 7.79 -21.91
N SER A 207 -16.46 7.18 -21.25
CA SER A 207 -16.40 6.85 -19.84
C SER A 207 -15.30 5.81 -19.54
N PRO A 208 -14.81 5.72 -18.30
CA PRO A 208 -13.86 4.68 -17.89
C PRO A 208 -14.35 3.26 -18.23
N ASN A 209 -15.66 2.98 -18.08
CA ASN A 209 -16.25 1.68 -18.41
C ASN A 209 -16.19 1.37 -19.91
N GLU A 210 -16.32 2.38 -20.78
CA GLU A 210 -16.19 2.22 -22.22
C GLU A 210 -14.73 2.03 -22.63
N LYS A 211 -13.80 2.78 -22.01
CA LYS A 211 -12.35 2.60 -22.22
C LYS A 211 -11.87 1.21 -21.79
N ALA A 212 -12.43 0.64 -20.73
CA ALA A 212 -12.15 -0.72 -20.29
C ALA A 212 -12.50 -1.78 -21.36
N ARG A 213 -13.45 -1.51 -22.26
CA ARG A 213 -13.76 -2.42 -23.38
C ARG A 213 -12.61 -2.56 -24.38
N TYR A 214 -11.67 -1.61 -24.38
CA TYR A 214 -10.44 -1.63 -25.17
C TYR A 214 -9.22 -2.13 -24.39
N GLY A 215 -9.39 -2.57 -23.13
CA GLY A 215 -8.29 -3.04 -22.29
C GLY A 215 -7.66 -1.96 -21.41
N MET A 216 -8.17 -0.73 -21.41
CA MET A 216 -7.63 0.35 -20.56
C MET A 216 -8.21 0.28 -19.15
N ARG A 217 -7.33 0.22 -18.14
CA ARG A 217 -7.70 0.38 -16.73
C ARG A 217 -7.67 1.86 -16.36
N SER A 218 -8.73 2.31 -15.66
CA SER A 218 -8.79 3.67 -15.11
C SER A 218 -7.68 3.91 -14.10
N MET A 219 -7.15 5.14 -14.06
CA MET A 219 -6.26 5.67 -13.01
C MET A 219 -6.75 7.03 -12.53
N ASP A 220 -7.99 7.40 -12.85
CA ASP A 220 -8.54 8.74 -12.68
C ASP A 220 -8.81 9.03 -11.21
N THR A 221 -9.28 8.03 -10.46
CA THR A 221 -9.61 8.17 -9.04
C THR A 221 -8.57 7.53 -8.13
N ILE A 222 -8.54 7.97 -6.88
CA ILE A 222 -7.76 7.33 -5.80
C ILE A 222 -8.15 5.85 -5.66
N ALA A 223 -9.45 5.53 -5.78
CA ALA A 223 -9.94 4.17 -5.69
C ALA A 223 -9.41 3.30 -6.84
N ASP A 224 -9.45 3.80 -8.09
CA ASP A 224 -8.93 3.07 -9.25
C ASP A 224 -7.43 2.75 -9.11
N ARG A 225 -6.64 3.73 -8.64
CA ARG A 225 -5.20 3.55 -8.38
C ARG A 225 -4.97 2.52 -7.28
N ALA A 226 -5.70 2.62 -6.17
CA ALA A 226 -5.58 1.69 -5.06
C ALA A 226 -5.93 0.26 -5.50
N GLU A 227 -7.00 0.08 -6.28
CA GLU A 227 -7.40 -1.22 -6.83
C GLU A 227 -6.30 -1.82 -7.71
N SER A 228 -5.63 -1.00 -8.53
CA SER A 228 -4.51 -1.46 -9.34
C SER A 228 -3.30 -1.90 -8.51
N CYS A 229 -3.01 -1.24 -7.38
CA CYS A 229 -1.90 -1.61 -6.50
C CYS A 229 -2.20 -2.89 -5.71
N VAL A 230 -3.41 -2.99 -5.15
CA VAL A 230 -3.83 -4.08 -4.25
C VAL A 230 -3.78 -5.45 -4.94
N ALA A 231 -3.99 -5.51 -6.26
CA ALA A 231 -3.90 -6.77 -7.02
C ALA A 231 -2.59 -7.54 -6.79
N CYS A 232 -1.45 -6.84 -6.76
CA CYS A 232 -0.13 -7.45 -6.51
C CYS A 232 0.31 -7.33 -5.04
N HIS A 233 -0.09 -6.25 -4.36
CA HIS A 233 0.42 -5.90 -3.03
C HIS A 233 -0.42 -6.42 -1.86
N VAL A 234 -1.62 -6.92 -2.12
CA VAL A 234 -2.40 -7.73 -1.17
C VAL A 234 -2.56 -9.13 -1.74
N GLY A 235 -2.72 -9.22 -3.06
CA GLY A 235 -2.90 -10.46 -3.79
C GLY A 235 -4.33 -10.64 -4.28
N ARG A 236 -4.46 -11.52 -5.27
CA ARG A 236 -5.71 -12.03 -5.82
C ARG A 236 -5.46 -13.47 -6.30
N PRO A 237 -6.47 -14.24 -6.74
CA PRO A 237 -6.24 -15.56 -7.32
C PRO A 237 -5.12 -15.51 -8.38
N GLY A 238 -4.14 -16.42 -8.31
CA GLY A 238 -2.96 -16.42 -9.19
C GLY A 238 -1.85 -15.40 -8.87
N MET A 239 -2.03 -14.55 -7.85
CA MET A 239 -1.07 -13.56 -7.32
C MET A 239 -0.99 -13.64 -5.79
N ASP A 240 -1.25 -14.83 -5.27
CA ASP A 240 -1.39 -15.07 -3.85
C ASP A 240 -0.02 -15.33 -3.19
N VAL A 241 0.37 -14.49 -2.23
CA VAL A 241 1.52 -14.74 -1.36
C VAL A 241 1.03 -15.46 -0.10
N ASN A 242 0.92 -16.78 -0.21
CA ASN A 242 0.51 -17.68 0.87
C ASN A 242 1.66 -17.94 1.87
N HIS A 243 1.34 -18.62 2.97
CA HIS A 243 2.29 -18.95 4.02
C HIS A 243 3.45 -19.79 3.52
N ASP A 244 3.22 -20.76 2.63
CA ASP A 244 4.26 -21.64 2.09
C ASP A 244 5.29 -20.86 1.26
N LEU A 245 4.84 -19.90 0.45
CA LEU A 245 5.72 -19.00 -0.31
C LEU A 245 6.52 -18.08 0.62
N ILE A 246 5.90 -17.58 1.69
CA ILE A 246 6.59 -16.80 2.73
C ILE A 246 7.65 -17.66 3.42
N ALA A 247 7.31 -18.89 3.83
CA ALA A 247 8.20 -19.84 4.47
C ALA A 247 9.37 -20.26 3.55
N ALA A 248 9.16 -20.30 2.24
CA ALA A 248 10.22 -20.51 1.25
C ALA A 248 11.21 -19.33 1.16
N GLY A 249 10.86 -18.17 1.70
CA GLY A 249 11.71 -16.98 1.83
C GLY A 249 11.20 -15.73 1.11
N HIS A 250 10.00 -15.77 0.51
CA HIS A 250 9.37 -14.60 -0.08
C HIS A 250 8.98 -13.60 1.02
N PRO A 251 9.21 -12.29 0.86
CA PRO A 251 8.73 -11.30 1.82
C PRO A 251 7.20 -11.32 1.94
N ARG A 252 6.68 -11.19 3.16
CA ARG A 252 5.25 -10.91 3.35
C ARG A 252 4.88 -9.58 2.72
N LEU A 253 3.72 -9.52 2.07
CA LEU A 253 3.22 -8.29 1.46
C LEU A 253 2.65 -7.35 2.55
N ARG A 254 3.45 -6.38 2.99
CA ARG A 254 3.02 -5.30 3.89
C ARG A 254 2.75 -4.03 3.09
N PHE A 255 1.52 -3.88 2.64
CA PHE A 255 1.10 -2.75 1.81
C PHE A 255 0.27 -1.74 2.56
N GLU A 256 0.56 -0.46 2.37
CA GLU A 256 -0.28 0.66 2.82
C GLU A 256 -0.31 1.69 1.70
N PHE A 257 -1.48 1.88 1.09
CA PHE A 257 -1.62 2.60 -0.17
C PHE A 257 -1.10 4.04 -0.08
N ALA A 258 -1.47 4.80 0.95
CA ALA A 258 -1.07 6.21 1.04
C ALA A 258 0.45 6.36 1.20
N SER A 259 1.06 5.48 1.98
CA SER A 259 2.50 5.49 2.24
C SER A 259 3.30 5.11 1.00
N TYR A 260 2.89 4.04 0.30
CA TYR A 260 3.50 3.65 -0.96
C TYR A 260 3.28 4.71 -2.04
N HIS A 261 2.08 5.29 -2.09
CA HIS A 261 1.81 6.40 -2.99
C HIS A 261 2.73 7.59 -2.66
N ALA A 262 2.86 8.02 -1.41
CA ALA A 262 3.67 9.19 -1.06
C ALA A 262 5.16 9.07 -1.47
N ILE A 263 5.75 7.87 -1.34
CA ILE A 263 7.17 7.64 -1.69
C ILE A 263 7.39 7.34 -3.18
N TYR A 264 6.34 6.99 -3.89
CA TYR A 264 6.42 6.56 -5.28
C TYR A 264 6.64 7.75 -6.23
N PRO A 265 7.58 7.66 -7.19
CA PRO A 265 7.85 8.73 -8.13
C PRO A 265 6.62 9.00 -9.01
N LYS A 266 6.04 10.18 -8.82
CA LYS A 266 4.87 10.63 -9.59
C LYS A 266 5.27 10.86 -11.03
N HIS A 267 4.63 10.12 -11.92
CA HIS A 267 4.68 10.34 -13.36
C HIS A 267 3.31 10.83 -13.86
N TRP A 268 2.65 11.66 -13.05
CA TRP A 268 1.42 12.39 -13.35
C TRP A 268 1.44 13.69 -12.52
N ASP A 269 0.56 14.66 -12.82
CA ASP A 269 0.52 15.95 -12.12
C ASP A 269 -0.17 15.85 -10.75
N HIS A 270 0.52 15.24 -9.80
CA HIS A 270 0.08 15.14 -8.41
C HIS A 270 -0.02 16.50 -7.71
N GLY A 271 0.77 17.49 -8.16
CA GLY A 271 0.68 18.85 -7.64
C GLY A 271 -0.66 19.49 -7.95
N ASN A 272 -1.23 19.23 -9.13
CA ASN A 272 -2.58 19.67 -9.48
C ASN A 272 -3.64 19.01 -8.61
N GLU A 273 -3.53 17.70 -8.35
CA GLU A 273 -4.46 16.99 -7.48
C GLU A 273 -4.51 17.58 -6.07
N ARG A 274 -3.36 17.86 -5.46
CA ARG A 274 -3.30 18.50 -4.13
C ARG A 274 -3.82 19.93 -4.11
N ARG A 275 -3.71 20.66 -5.24
CA ARG A 275 -4.29 22.01 -5.36
C ARG A 275 -5.81 21.98 -5.53
N THR A 276 -6.34 20.97 -6.23
CA THR A 276 -7.79 20.86 -6.47
C THR A 276 -8.52 20.09 -5.36
N GLN A 277 -7.79 19.26 -4.59
CA GLN A 277 -8.31 18.49 -3.46
C GLN A 277 -7.34 18.65 -2.27
N SER A 278 -7.64 19.56 -1.36
CA SER A 278 -6.79 19.82 -0.20
C SER A 278 -6.80 18.69 0.84
N ASP A 279 -7.77 17.78 0.77
CA ASP A 279 -7.88 16.58 1.60
C ASP A 279 -7.20 15.34 0.99
N TRP A 280 -6.47 15.50 -0.12
CA TRP A 280 -6.00 14.39 -0.96
C TRP A 280 -5.23 13.31 -0.17
N GLU A 281 -4.26 13.68 0.67
CA GLU A 281 -3.42 12.71 1.41
C GLU A 281 -4.22 11.92 2.45
N ALA A 282 -5.12 12.61 3.18
CA ALA A 282 -6.01 11.95 4.12
C ALA A 282 -7.02 11.05 3.39
N LYS A 283 -7.59 11.52 2.28
CA LYS A 283 -8.51 10.75 1.44
C LYS A 283 -7.84 9.52 0.83
N ALA A 284 -6.59 9.66 0.38
CA ALA A 284 -5.78 8.54 -0.12
C ALA A 284 -5.64 7.45 0.93
N TRP A 285 -5.33 7.81 2.18
CA TRP A 285 -5.27 6.86 3.27
C TRP A 285 -6.63 6.22 3.56
N LEU A 286 -7.69 7.01 3.71
CA LEU A 286 -9.05 6.51 4.00
C LEU A 286 -9.54 5.53 2.93
N VAL A 287 -9.49 5.92 1.66
CA VAL A 287 -9.90 5.09 0.52
C VAL A 287 -8.98 3.87 0.40
N GLY A 288 -7.67 4.05 0.56
CA GLY A 288 -6.67 2.99 0.49
C GLY A 288 -6.92 1.87 1.52
N GLN A 289 -7.26 2.21 2.75
CA GLN A 289 -7.62 1.24 3.81
C GLN A 289 -8.86 0.42 3.40
N SER A 290 -9.89 1.08 2.86
CA SER A 290 -11.11 0.39 2.45
C SER A 290 -10.92 -0.50 1.22
N VAL A 291 -10.13 -0.07 0.23
CA VAL A 291 -9.80 -0.86 -0.96
C VAL A 291 -8.89 -2.04 -0.62
N THR A 292 -7.90 -1.85 0.24
CA THR A 292 -7.01 -2.92 0.75
C THR A 292 -7.82 -4.00 1.46
N ALA A 293 -8.74 -3.58 2.34
CA ALA A 293 -9.64 -4.50 3.01
C ALA A 293 -10.54 -5.28 2.05
N GLN A 294 -11.13 -4.61 1.04
CA GLN A 294 -11.90 -5.29 0.00
C GLN A 294 -11.08 -6.37 -0.70
N GLY A 295 -9.83 -6.06 -1.10
CA GLY A 295 -8.94 -7.01 -1.74
C GLY A 295 -8.61 -8.21 -0.84
N ALA A 296 -8.30 -7.95 0.43
CA ALA A 296 -8.03 -9.01 1.41
C ALA A 296 -9.23 -9.94 1.62
N ILE A 297 -10.44 -9.39 1.78
CA ILE A 297 -11.66 -10.21 1.95
C ILE A 297 -11.98 -11.01 0.67
N ARG A 298 -11.71 -10.47 -0.53
CA ARG A 298 -11.88 -11.23 -1.77
C ARG A 298 -10.86 -12.34 -1.93
N LEU A 299 -9.60 -12.10 -1.54
CA LEU A 299 -8.59 -13.16 -1.50
C LEU A 299 -8.97 -14.25 -0.50
N LEU A 300 -9.46 -13.87 0.69
CA LEU A 300 -9.96 -14.80 1.69
C LEU A 300 -11.13 -15.64 1.16
N GLU A 301 -12.10 -15.00 0.48
CA GLU A 301 -13.21 -15.70 -0.18
C GLU A 301 -12.70 -16.76 -1.17
N ALA A 302 -11.73 -16.40 -2.01
CA ALA A 302 -11.14 -17.33 -2.97
C ALA A 302 -10.35 -18.46 -2.30
N ARG A 303 -9.58 -18.17 -1.25
CA ARG A 303 -8.86 -19.19 -0.46
C ARG A 303 -9.85 -20.17 0.19
N ALA A 304 -10.93 -19.66 0.76
CA ALA A 304 -11.97 -20.46 1.41
C ALA A 304 -12.75 -21.32 0.40
N ALA A 305 -13.10 -20.76 -0.77
CA ALA A 305 -13.77 -21.51 -1.84
C ALA A 305 -12.90 -22.67 -2.37
N ASN A 306 -11.58 -22.51 -2.36
CA ASN A 306 -10.61 -23.51 -2.83
C ASN A 306 -9.92 -24.29 -1.70
N ALA A 307 -10.50 -24.33 -0.50
CA ALA A 307 -9.92 -24.99 0.68
C ALA A 307 -9.72 -26.52 0.53
N HIS A 308 -10.27 -27.13 -0.53
CA HIS A 308 -10.07 -28.54 -0.84
C HIS A 308 -8.79 -28.80 -1.66
N GLU A 309 -8.21 -27.76 -2.27
CA GLU A 309 -7.01 -27.84 -3.12
C GLU A 309 -5.75 -27.34 -2.41
N ARG A 310 -5.90 -26.61 -1.30
CA ARG A 310 -4.81 -25.93 -0.59
C ARG A 310 -4.96 -26.07 0.93
N PRO A 311 -3.86 -25.92 1.70
CA PRO A 311 -3.94 -25.89 3.16
C PRO A 311 -4.96 -24.86 3.66
N TRP A 312 -5.76 -25.25 4.65
CA TRP A 312 -6.78 -24.41 5.26
C TRP A 312 -6.77 -24.56 6.80
N PRO A 313 -6.92 -23.47 7.57
CA PRO A 313 -6.92 -22.08 7.12
C PRO A 313 -5.56 -21.63 6.56
N GLU A 314 -5.58 -20.66 5.67
CA GLU A 314 -4.36 -20.08 5.11
C GLU A 314 -3.67 -19.18 6.16
N LEU A 315 -2.49 -19.61 6.63
CA LEU A 315 -1.84 -19.02 7.80
C LEU A 315 -1.32 -17.59 7.58
N SER A 316 -1.14 -17.15 6.33
CA SER A 316 -0.76 -15.76 6.02
C SER A 316 -1.85 -14.73 6.33
N GLU A 317 -3.08 -15.16 6.63
CA GLU A 317 -4.19 -14.30 7.09
C GLU A 317 -4.02 -13.81 8.54
N TYR A 318 -3.11 -14.42 9.29
CA TYR A 318 -2.91 -14.18 10.72
C TYR A 318 -1.61 -13.44 11.02
N ASP A 319 -1.50 -12.92 12.24
CA ASP A 319 -0.25 -12.34 12.73
C ASP A 319 0.81 -13.44 12.91
N CYS A 320 1.87 -13.37 12.08
CA CYS A 320 3.01 -14.28 12.14
C CYS A 320 3.66 -14.33 13.53
N GLN A 321 3.61 -13.23 14.31
CA GLN A 321 4.18 -13.18 15.67
C GLN A 321 3.41 -14.05 16.68
N SER A 322 2.20 -14.48 16.35
CA SER A 322 1.43 -15.42 17.18
C SER A 322 2.15 -16.77 17.30
N CYS A 323 2.83 -17.20 16.22
CA CYS A 323 3.58 -18.47 16.16
C CYS A 323 5.11 -18.27 16.18
N HIS A 324 5.63 -17.22 15.55
CA HIS A 324 7.08 -17.00 15.34
C HIS A 324 7.71 -16.01 16.32
N ARG A 325 7.28 -16.02 17.59
CA ARG A 325 7.88 -15.19 18.65
C ARG A 325 9.01 -15.91 19.38
N ASP A 326 9.97 -15.13 19.88
CA ASP A 326 11.02 -15.63 20.77
C ASP A 326 10.42 -16.04 22.13
N LEU A 327 10.56 -17.32 22.49
CA LEU A 327 10.08 -17.87 23.76
C LEU A 327 10.96 -17.44 24.94
N ALA A 328 12.23 -17.08 24.71
CA ALA A 328 13.17 -16.73 25.77
C ALA A 328 12.85 -15.38 26.44
N GLN A 329 12.12 -14.49 25.75
CA GLN A 329 11.80 -13.14 26.23
C GLN A 329 10.51 -13.05 27.04
N THR A 330 9.79 -14.16 27.22
CA THR A 330 8.57 -14.21 28.05
C THR A 330 8.81 -15.16 29.21
N PRO A 331 9.12 -14.69 30.43
CA PRO A 331 8.99 -15.56 31.59
C PRO A 331 7.52 -15.96 31.66
N ILE A 332 7.21 -17.25 31.49
CA ILE A 332 5.92 -17.79 31.89
C ILE A 332 5.83 -17.56 33.41
N ARG A 333 5.27 -16.42 33.82
CA ARG A 333 5.06 -16.11 35.23
C ARG A 333 3.98 -17.06 35.76
N GLY A 334 4.44 -18.17 36.35
CA GLY A 334 3.73 -18.91 37.38
C GLY A 334 2.66 -19.91 36.92
N SER A 335 3.07 -21.01 36.27
CA SER A 335 2.24 -22.23 36.24
C SER A 335 2.50 -23.11 37.48
N THR A 336 2.26 -22.56 38.68
CA THR A 336 2.11 -23.38 39.90
C THR A 336 0.69 -23.32 40.45
N ARG A 337 -0.27 -22.78 39.70
CA ARG A 337 -1.68 -22.91 40.04
C ARG A 337 -2.29 -24.11 39.30
N ARG A 338 -2.90 -25.00 40.08
CA ARG A 338 -3.69 -26.17 39.68
C ARG A 338 -4.56 -25.92 38.44
N PRO A 339 -4.89 -26.98 37.67
CA PRO A 339 -5.64 -26.87 36.42
C PRO A 339 -7.09 -26.47 36.72
N ASP A 340 -7.36 -25.17 36.76
CA ASP A 340 -8.63 -24.67 36.27
C ASP A 340 -8.40 -24.13 34.86
N HIS A 341 -9.36 -24.40 33.97
CA HIS A 341 -9.24 -24.23 32.52
C HIS A 341 -9.29 -22.76 32.05
N ARG A 342 -8.63 -21.84 32.75
CA ARG A 342 -8.71 -20.40 32.46
C ARG A 342 -7.35 -19.73 32.58
N THR A 343 -6.46 -19.90 31.60
CA THR A 343 -5.49 -18.87 31.18
C THR A 343 -4.45 -19.43 30.20
N SER A 344 -4.67 -19.25 28.90
CA SER A 344 -3.61 -19.23 27.87
C SER A 344 -4.07 -18.52 26.59
N GLY A 345 -4.91 -17.48 26.71
CA GLY A 345 -5.33 -16.66 25.57
C GLY A 345 -4.29 -15.58 25.26
N LEU A 346 -3.78 -15.58 24.03
CA LEU A 346 -2.94 -14.51 23.45
C LEU A 346 -3.74 -13.18 23.38
N PRO A 347 -3.06 -12.01 23.28
CA PRO A 347 -3.70 -10.71 23.45
C PRO A 347 -4.85 -10.48 22.45
N TRP A 348 -5.95 -10.00 23.01
CA TRP A 348 -7.25 -9.77 22.42
C TRP A 348 -7.21 -8.73 21.29
N ASP A 349 -7.94 -8.97 20.21
CA ASP A 349 -7.94 -8.21 18.94
C ASP A 349 -8.88 -6.97 19.00
N SER A 350 -8.61 -5.92 18.21
CA SER A 350 -9.55 -4.78 18.02
C SER A 350 -10.86 -5.17 17.33
N TRP A 351 -10.89 -6.26 16.55
CA TRP A 351 -12.13 -6.83 16.00
C TRP A 351 -13.11 -7.23 17.09
N THR A 352 -12.61 -7.60 18.27
CA THR A 352 -13.44 -7.94 19.42
C THR A 352 -14.15 -6.72 20.03
N ALA A 353 -13.72 -5.49 19.73
CA ALA A 353 -14.41 -4.27 20.16
C ALA A 353 -15.63 -3.91 19.27
N LEU A 354 -15.77 -4.51 18.08
CA LEU A 354 -17.02 -4.47 17.28
C LEU A 354 -17.99 -5.59 17.65
N ILE A 355 -17.49 -6.63 18.30
CA ILE A 355 -18.29 -7.72 18.84
C ILE A 355 -18.91 -7.22 20.15
N SER A 356 -20.18 -7.52 20.42
CA SER A 356 -20.77 -7.19 21.70
C SER A 356 -19.90 -7.76 22.84
N ASP A 357 -19.77 -7.02 23.95
CA ASP A 357 -19.05 -7.49 25.14
C ASP A 357 -19.46 -8.92 25.54
N ASP A 358 -20.70 -9.30 25.24
CA ASP A 358 -21.28 -10.62 25.49
C ASP A 358 -20.72 -11.74 24.59
N LEU A 359 -20.53 -11.54 23.27
CA LEU A 359 -19.90 -12.55 22.41
C LEU A 359 -18.39 -12.66 22.64
N ALA A 360 -17.75 -11.53 22.96
CA ALA A 360 -16.35 -11.48 23.38
C ALA A 360 -16.16 -12.29 24.68
N ALA A 361 -17.05 -12.10 25.66
CA ALA A 361 -17.09 -12.86 26.90
C ALA A 361 -17.41 -14.34 26.68
N GLN A 362 -18.31 -14.70 25.77
CA GLN A 362 -18.61 -16.10 25.43
C GLN A 362 -17.44 -16.81 24.75
N SER A 363 -16.71 -16.12 23.86
CA SER A 363 -15.50 -16.64 23.21
C SER A 363 -14.37 -16.85 24.22
N ALA A 364 -14.25 -15.93 25.19
CA ALA A 364 -13.33 -16.04 26.32
C ALA A 364 -13.67 -17.18 27.28
N GLN A 365 -14.95 -17.38 27.58
CA GLN A 365 -15.43 -18.47 28.43
C GLN A 365 -15.17 -19.86 27.83
N ARG A 366 -15.07 -19.96 26.50
CA ARG A 366 -14.78 -21.21 25.78
C ARG A 366 -13.29 -21.46 25.55
N GLY A 367 -12.41 -20.51 25.86
CA GLY A 367 -10.95 -20.65 25.70
C GLY A 367 -10.48 -20.74 24.24
N VAL A 368 -11.27 -20.25 23.28
CA VAL A 368 -11.00 -20.36 21.83
C VAL A 368 -10.73 -19.00 21.21
N THR A 369 -9.59 -18.38 21.54
CA THR A 369 -9.02 -17.26 20.77
C THR A 369 -7.51 -17.44 20.73
N ILE A 370 -7.01 -18.06 19.64
CA ILE A 370 -5.58 -18.42 19.52
C ILE A 370 -4.87 -17.55 18.47
N PHE A 371 -5.56 -17.04 17.44
CA PHE A 371 -4.92 -16.31 16.34
C PHE A 371 -5.59 -14.97 16.05
N SER A 372 -4.78 -13.90 15.97
CA SER A 372 -5.25 -12.58 15.55
C SER A 372 -5.37 -12.54 14.02
N TRP A 373 -6.60 -12.36 13.51
CA TRP A 373 -6.90 -12.34 12.08
C TRP A 373 -6.91 -10.91 11.54
N GLY A 374 -6.39 -10.71 10.32
CA GLY A 374 -6.53 -9.44 9.61
C GLY A 374 -5.73 -8.29 10.22
N THR A 375 -4.68 -8.58 11.00
CA THR A 375 -3.91 -7.60 11.78
C THR A 375 -3.22 -6.52 10.95
N TRP A 376 -3.08 -6.72 9.64
CA TRP A 376 -2.51 -5.73 8.71
C TRP A 376 -3.55 -5.06 7.80
N ASN A 377 -4.41 -5.84 7.14
CA ASN A 377 -5.31 -5.33 6.09
C ASN A 377 -6.64 -4.77 6.61
N LEU A 378 -7.01 -5.15 7.84
CA LEU A 378 -8.30 -4.88 8.44
C LEU A 378 -8.27 -4.03 9.74
N PRO A 379 -7.13 -3.72 10.40
CA PRO A 379 -7.11 -3.36 11.82
C PRO A 379 -7.78 -2.02 12.15
N LEU A 380 -7.88 -1.10 11.19
CA LEU A 380 -8.40 0.25 11.39
C LEU A 380 -9.79 0.48 10.81
N LEU A 381 -10.36 -0.49 10.08
CA LEU A 381 -11.73 -0.37 9.54
C LEU A 381 -12.79 -0.06 10.63
N PRO A 382 -12.75 -0.69 11.81
CA PRO A 382 -13.67 -0.35 12.89
C PRO A 382 -13.59 1.13 13.32
N ASP A 383 -12.38 1.64 13.46
CA ASP A 383 -12.11 3.02 13.87
C ASP A 383 -12.57 4.01 12.79
N LEU A 384 -12.31 3.67 11.53
CA LEU A 384 -12.74 4.45 10.37
C LEU A 384 -14.27 4.53 10.29
N ALA A 385 -14.96 3.40 10.45
CA ALA A 385 -16.41 3.36 10.45
C ALA A 385 -17.00 4.12 11.64
N HIS A 386 -16.37 4.04 12.81
CA HIS A 386 -16.77 4.82 13.97
C HIS A 386 -16.64 6.33 13.72
N ALA A 387 -15.47 6.76 13.25
CA ALA A 387 -15.21 8.17 12.95
C ALA A 387 -16.12 8.72 11.83
N ALA A 388 -16.43 7.88 10.83
CA ALA A 388 -17.35 8.22 9.77
C ALA A 388 -18.84 8.12 10.17
N ARG A 389 -19.15 7.64 11.39
CA ARG A 389 -20.50 7.28 11.86
C ARG A 389 -21.23 6.29 10.93
N ARG A 390 -20.49 5.34 10.37
CA ARG A 390 -20.96 4.32 9.43
C ARG A 390 -20.65 2.90 9.90
N HIS A 391 -20.96 2.63 11.16
CA HIS A 391 -20.82 1.29 11.73
C HIS A 391 -21.57 0.24 10.92
N ASP A 392 -22.73 0.59 10.34
CA ASP A 392 -23.53 -0.25 9.44
C ASP A 392 -22.72 -0.85 8.28
N LEU A 393 -21.69 -0.16 7.81
CA LEU A 393 -20.89 -0.61 6.66
C LEU A 393 -19.74 -1.58 7.02
N VAL A 394 -19.41 -1.73 8.30
CA VAL A 394 -18.40 -2.69 8.77
C VAL A 394 -18.98 -3.80 9.64
N GLN A 395 -20.19 -3.60 10.19
CA GLN A 395 -20.92 -4.63 10.95
C GLN A 395 -21.03 -5.98 10.22
N PRO A 396 -21.23 -6.06 8.89
CA PRO A 396 -21.26 -7.33 8.17
C PRO A 396 -19.98 -8.17 8.29
N LEU A 397 -18.83 -7.58 8.64
CA LEU A 397 -17.58 -8.29 8.86
C LEU A 397 -17.51 -8.99 10.21
N ALA A 398 -18.35 -8.64 11.19
CA ALA A 398 -18.25 -9.18 12.55
C ALA A 398 -18.45 -10.72 12.60
N PRO A 399 -19.45 -11.31 11.92
CA PRO A 399 -19.57 -12.78 11.87
C PRO A 399 -18.40 -13.46 11.17
N LEU A 400 -17.80 -12.81 10.17
CA LEU A 400 -16.62 -13.31 9.47
C LEU A 400 -15.40 -13.32 10.41
N ALA A 401 -15.19 -12.24 11.16
CA ALA A 401 -14.13 -12.15 12.16
C ALA A 401 -14.26 -13.22 13.24
N VAL A 402 -15.49 -13.47 13.72
CA VAL A 402 -15.77 -14.54 14.69
C VAL A 402 -15.43 -15.91 14.12
N GLU A 403 -15.78 -16.17 12.86
CA GLU A 403 -15.45 -17.45 12.21
C GLU A 403 -13.94 -17.61 12.06
N MET A 404 -13.25 -16.61 11.53
CA MET A 404 -11.80 -16.64 11.32
C MET A 404 -10.98 -16.73 12.60
N SER A 405 -11.55 -16.34 13.74
CA SER A 405 -10.90 -16.45 15.06
C SER A 405 -10.94 -17.88 15.63
N ARG A 406 -11.64 -18.82 14.98
CA ARG A 406 -11.66 -20.23 15.36
C ARG A 406 -10.36 -20.91 14.98
N LEU A 407 -10.04 -21.99 15.70
CA LEU A 407 -8.89 -22.86 15.37
C LEU A 407 -9.06 -23.54 14.00
N ASP A 408 -10.28 -23.93 13.67
CA ASP A 408 -10.66 -24.57 12.41
C ASP A 408 -11.89 -23.84 11.84
N PRO A 409 -11.70 -22.71 11.13
CA PRO A 409 -12.80 -21.95 10.55
C PRO A 409 -13.45 -22.74 9.40
N ASP A 410 -14.78 -22.79 9.33
CA ASP A 410 -15.47 -23.50 8.24
C ASP A 410 -15.28 -22.75 6.91
N PRO A 411 -14.59 -23.32 5.90
CA PRO A 411 -14.29 -22.63 4.65
C PRO A 411 -15.56 -22.25 3.87
N LYS A 412 -16.63 -23.05 3.90
CA LYS A 412 -17.88 -22.71 3.21
C LYS A 412 -18.55 -21.51 3.86
N ARG A 413 -18.53 -21.49 5.20
CA ARG A 413 -19.06 -20.36 5.98
C ARG A 413 -18.23 -19.10 5.79
N VAL A 414 -16.90 -19.22 5.78
CA VAL A 414 -15.99 -18.09 5.51
C VAL A 414 -16.24 -17.51 4.12
N ALA A 415 -16.30 -18.34 3.08
CA ALA A 415 -16.59 -17.88 1.72
C ALA A 415 -17.93 -17.13 1.64
N ALA A 416 -18.99 -17.68 2.23
CA ALA A 416 -20.31 -17.04 2.25
C ALA A 416 -20.32 -15.70 3.00
N LEU A 417 -19.67 -15.63 4.16
CA LEU A 417 -19.58 -14.41 4.97
C LEU A 417 -18.69 -13.33 4.32
N ALA A 418 -17.60 -13.74 3.67
CA ALA A 418 -16.73 -12.86 2.90
C ALA A 418 -17.49 -12.23 1.72
N ALA A 419 -18.18 -13.06 0.93
CA ALA A 419 -19.03 -12.60 -0.18
C ALA A 419 -20.13 -11.64 0.31
N ALA A 420 -20.81 -11.98 1.40
CA ALA A 420 -21.88 -11.14 1.99
C ALA A 420 -21.37 -9.77 2.51
N SER A 421 -20.09 -9.66 2.85
CA SER A 421 -19.49 -8.42 3.35
C SER A 421 -19.07 -7.44 2.23
N GLN A 422 -18.87 -7.94 1.01
CA GLN A 422 -18.36 -7.14 -0.12
C GLN A 422 -19.22 -5.91 -0.47
N PRO A 423 -20.58 -5.99 -0.54
CA PRO A 423 -21.39 -4.82 -0.88
C PRO A 423 -21.29 -3.68 0.14
N ALA A 424 -21.13 -4.01 1.42
CA ALA A 424 -20.98 -3.02 2.49
C ALA A 424 -19.62 -2.32 2.41
N LEU A 425 -18.54 -3.08 2.22
CA LEU A 425 -17.20 -2.54 1.98
C LEU A 425 -17.12 -1.69 0.69
N ALA A 426 -17.78 -2.14 -0.38
CA ALA A 426 -17.91 -1.39 -1.62
C ALA A 426 -18.59 -0.04 -1.42
N SER A 427 -19.63 0.00 -0.59
CA SER A 427 -20.36 1.22 -0.24
C SER A 427 -19.54 2.12 0.69
N LEU A 428 -18.72 1.55 1.58
CA LEU A 428 -17.76 2.30 2.39
C LEU A 428 -16.74 3.00 1.49
N THR A 429 -16.11 2.29 0.56
CA THR A 429 -15.15 2.89 -0.38
C THR A 429 -15.76 4.04 -1.19
N ARG A 430 -16.97 3.87 -1.75
CA ARG A 430 -17.66 4.95 -2.47
C ARG A 430 -17.89 6.16 -1.58
N MET A 431 -18.43 5.96 -0.38
CA MET A 431 -18.65 7.05 0.57
C MET A 431 -17.35 7.78 0.93
N LEU A 432 -16.27 7.04 1.20
CA LEU A 432 -14.97 7.65 1.53
C LEU A 432 -14.38 8.42 0.34
N HIS A 433 -14.59 7.94 -0.89
CA HIS A 433 -14.12 8.54 -2.13
C HIS A 433 -14.88 9.82 -2.51
N ASP A 434 -16.22 9.76 -2.52
CA ASP A 434 -17.10 10.85 -2.98
C ASP A 434 -17.13 12.00 -1.96
N ARG A 435 -16.79 11.72 -0.70
CA ARG A 435 -16.77 12.73 0.37
C ARG A 435 -15.53 13.62 0.26
N THR A 436 -15.74 14.93 0.43
CA THR A 436 -14.67 15.87 0.76
C THR A 436 -14.56 15.96 2.28
N TRP A 437 -13.37 15.73 2.83
CA TRP A 437 -13.14 15.66 4.26
C TRP A 437 -12.75 17.01 4.82
N THR A 438 -13.49 17.47 5.82
CA THR A 438 -13.21 18.74 6.51
C THR A 438 -12.22 18.55 7.66
N ILE A 439 -11.54 19.63 8.06
CA ILE A 439 -10.62 19.63 9.21
C ILE A 439 -11.27 19.00 10.47
N PRO A 440 -12.49 19.38 10.91
CA PRO A 440 -13.10 18.77 12.08
C PRO A 440 -13.36 17.26 11.95
N GLU A 441 -13.68 16.78 10.75
CA GLU A 441 -13.90 15.35 10.51
C GLU A 441 -12.58 14.58 10.58
N LEU A 442 -11.52 15.09 9.94
CA LEU A 442 -10.18 14.49 9.99
C LEU A 442 -9.59 14.51 11.42
N VAL A 443 -9.82 15.58 12.18
CA VAL A 443 -9.49 15.64 13.62
C VAL A 443 -10.25 14.55 14.39
N GLY A 444 -11.53 14.35 14.09
CA GLY A 444 -12.34 13.29 14.67
C GLY A 444 -11.77 11.89 14.40
N VAL A 445 -11.33 11.64 13.16
CA VAL A 445 -10.66 10.38 12.77
C VAL A 445 -9.33 10.21 13.51
N ALA A 446 -8.47 11.23 13.52
CA ALA A 446 -7.16 11.17 14.20
C ALA A 446 -7.32 10.93 15.70
N ALA A 447 -8.29 11.59 16.34
CA ALA A 447 -8.59 11.41 17.75
C ALA A 447 -9.15 10.01 18.04
N ALA A 448 -9.96 9.44 17.15
CA ALA A 448 -10.44 8.06 17.27
C ALA A 448 -9.28 7.05 17.21
N LEU A 449 -8.41 7.17 16.21
CA LEU A 449 -7.20 6.34 16.09
C LEU A 449 -6.30 6.46 17.31
N ARG A 450 -6.06 7.68 17.80
CA ARG A 450 -5.22 7.92 18.97
C ARG A 450 -5.82 7.30 20.24
N ARG A 451 -7.13 7.42 20.44
CA ARG A 451 -7.84 6.79 21.58
C ARG A 451 -7.82 5.27 21.50
N HIS A 452 -8.02 4.70 20.32
CA HIS A 452 -7.84 3.27 20.08
C HIS A 452 -6.40 2.86 20.42
N GLY A 453 -5.43 3.64 19.92
CA GLY A 453 -4.01 3.66 20.27
C GLY A 453 -3.67 3.53 21.77
N LEU A 454 -4.50 4.11 22.63
CA LEU A 454 -4.23 4.17 24.07
C LEU A 454 -4.80 2.98 24.85
N ARG A 455 -5.54 2.09 24.19
CA ARG A 455 -6.09 0.88 24.82
C ARG A 455 -4.97 -0.14 25.12
N ARG A 456 -5.20 -0.99 26.13
CA ARG A 456 -4.19 -1.91 26.71
C ARG A 456 -3.89 -3.14 25.84
N ASP A 457 -4.61 -3.31 24.74
CA ASP A 457 -4.67 -4.47 23.85
C ASP A 457 -3.88 -4.30 22.54
N LEU A 458 -3.22 -3.16 22.32
CA LEU A 458 -2.33 -2.96 21.17
C LEU A 458 -1.01 -3.70 21.35
N ALA A 459 -1.10 -5.01 21.19
CA ALA A 459 0.03 -5.89 21.00
C ALA A 459 0.25 -6.12 19.50
N GLY A 460 1.51 -6.12 19.06
CA GLY A 460 1.90 -6.51 17.70
C GLY A 460 2.45 -5.36 16.86
N HIS A 461 3.52 -5.67 16.12
CA HIS A 461 4.22 -4.69 15.27
C HIS A 461 3.31 -4.15 14.16
N ASP A 462 2.50 -5.02 13.54
CA ASP A 462 1.60 -4.68 12.44
C ASP A 462 0.58 -3.58 12.81
N ARG A 463 -0.01 -3.66 14.01
CA ARG A 463 -1.01 -2.68 14.48
C ARG A 463 -0.40 -1.31 14.75
N VAL A 464 0.76 -1.29 15.40
CA VAL A 464 1.47 -0.04 15.71
C VAL A 464 1.95 0.62 14.42
N ALA A 465 2.36 -0.18 13.43
CA ALA A 465 2.70 0.31 12.11
C ALA A 465 1.49 0.95 11.42
N GLN A 466 0.34 0.26 11.37
CA GLN A 466 -0.88 0.83 10.78
C GLN A 466 -1.34 2.12 11.49
N LEU A 467 -1.24 2.16 12.82
CA LEU A 467 -1.54 3.36 13.61
C LEU A 467 -0.60 4.52 13.26
N PHE A 468 0.70 4.27 13.20
CA PHE A 468 1.70 5.26 12.81
C PHE A 468 1.46 5.80 11.40
N LEU A 469 1.24 4.92 10.42
CA LEU A 469 1.00 5.30 9.02
C LEU A 469 -0.29 6.11 8.88
N GLY A 470 -1.37 5.68 9.55
CA GLY A 470 -2.64 6.41 9.54
C GLY A 470 -2.58 7.78 10.20
N LEU A 471 -1.97 7.88 11.38
CA LEU A 471 -1.78 9.18 12.03
C LEU A 471 -0.88 10.10 11.21
N SER A 472 0.15 9.57 10.54
CA SER A 472 1.02 10.35 9.66
C SER A 472 0.28 10.91 8.45
N ALA A 473 -0.53 10.09 7.77
CA ALA A 473 -1.35 10.52 6.64
C ALA A 473 -2.40 11.57 7.03
N LEU A 474 -3.05 11.39 8.19
CA LEU A 474 -4.02 12.37 8.70
C LEU A 474 -3.35 13.70 9.08
N VAL A 475 -2.17 13.67 9.70
CA VAL A 475 -1.40 14.88 10.00
C VAL A 475 -1.01 15.60 8.71
N GLN A 476 -0.56 14.87 7.68
CA GLN A 476 -0.25 15.49 6.39
C GLN A 476 -1.49 16.08 5.72
N GLY A 477 -2.62 15.38 5.72
CA GLY A 477 -3.87 15.89 5.16
C GLY A 477 -4.39 17.12 5.90
N LEU A 478 -4.28 17.16 7.23
CA LEU A 478 -4.62 18.33 8.03
C LEU A 478 -3.71 19.53 7.71
N ASP A 479 -2.41 19.28 7.54
CA ASP A 479 -1.44 20.31 7.15
C ASP A 479 -1.73 20.87 5.74
N ASP A 480 -2.08 20.01 4.79
CA ASP A 480 -2.46 20.39 3.42
C ASP A 480 -3.71 21.29 3.38
N GLN A 481 -4.59 21.15 4.37
CA GLN A 481 -5.75 22.02 4.57
C GLN A 481 -5.44 23.30 5.38
N GLY A 482 -4.19 23.51 5.79
CA GLY A 482 -3.75 24.67 6.56
C GLY A 482 -4.07 24.60 8.05
N ALA A 483 -4.39 23.42 8.58
CA ALA A 483 -4.65 23.23 10.00
C ALA A 483 -3.33 23.35 10.82
N ALA A 484 -3.42 23.84 12.06
CA ALA A 484 -2.26 24.11 12.91
C ALA A 484 -1.66 22.83 13.56
N VAL A 485 -1.20 21.88 12.74
CA VAL A 485 -0.68 20.56 13.15
C VAL A 485 0.83 20.48 13.27
N ARG A 486 1.58 21.46 12.74
CA ARG A 486 3.06 21.53 12.83
C ARG A 486 3.54 21.98 14.21
N ARG A 487 3.10 21.29 15.26
CA ARG A 487 3.51 21.52 16.65
C ARG A 487 4.63 20.55 17.03
N PRO A 488 5.64 20.96 17.83
CA PRO A 488 6.74 20.09 18.24
C PRO A 488 6.25 18.76 18.85
N GLU A 489 5.20 18.80 19.66
CA GLU A 489 4.62 17.64 20.35
C GLU A 489 4.06 16.62 19.35
N VAL A 490 3.45 17.10 18.26
CA VAL A 490 2.91 16.24 17.20
C VAL A 490 4.03 15.53 16.47
N ILE A 491 5.08 16.27 16.09
CA ILE A 491 6.25 15.73 15.39
C ILE A 491 6.99 14.71 16.26
N GLU A 492 7.21 15.03 17.54
CA GLU A 492 7.84 14.13 18.50
C GLU A 492 7.01 12.88 18.78
N GLY A 493 5.68 13.02 18.85
CA GLY A 493 4.77 11.89 19.01
C GLY A 493 4.85 10.92 17.83
N LEU A 494 4.79 11.42 16.59
CA LEU A 494 4.97 10.59 15.39
C LEU A 494 6.35 9.94 15.33
N ARG A 495 7.41 10.70 15.68
CA ARG A 495 8.78 10.15 15.74
C ARG A 495 8.91 9.06 16.81
N GLY A 496 8.26 9.23 17.96
CA GLY A 496 8.25 8.22 19.03
C GLY A 496 7.58 6.91 18.59
N LEU A 497 6.47 6.99 17.84
CA LEU A 497 5.85 5.82 17.23
C LEU A 497 6.77 5.14 16.20
N ALA A 498 7.43 5.93 15.34
CA ALA A 498 8.38 5.41 14.35
C ALA A 498 9.58 4.72 15.01
N GLU A 499 10.11 5.28 16.11
CA GLU A 499 11.22 4.70 16.86
C GLU A 499 10.80 3.37 17.52
N ALA A 500 9.59 3.30 18.08
CA ALA A 500 9.07 2.06 18.67
C ALA A 500 8.93 0.92 17.63
N LEU A 501 8.82 1.25 16.34
CA LEU A 501 8.71 0.28 15.25
C LEU A 501 10.06 -0.18 14.70
N ARG A 502 11.19 0.37 15.17
CA ARG A 502 12.51 -0.04 14.69
C ARG A 502 12.87 -1.44 15.16
N PHE A 503 13.48 -2.18 14.25
CA PHE A 503 14.02 -3.50 14.55
C PHE A 503 15.33 -3.34 15.32
N PRO A 504 15.56 -4.15 16.37
CA PRO A 504 16.88 -4.21 17.01
C PRO A 504 17.97 -4.52 15.97
N PRO A 505 19.16 -3.91 16.07
CA PRO A 505 20.27 -4.23 15.18
C PRO A 505 20.55 -5.74 15.15
N GLY A 506 20.59 -6.32 13.96
CA GLY A 506 20.84 -7.75 13.75
C GLY A 506 19.65 -8.68 13.98
N SER A 507 18.45 -8.14 14.22
CA SER A 507 17.21 -8.93 14.30
C SER A 507 16.34 -8.78 13.06
N ASP A 508 15.97 -9.90 12.44
CA ASP A 508 15.00 -9.94 11.34
C ASP A 508 13.55 -10.09 11.84
N THR A 509 13.37 -10.31 13.15
CA THR A 509 12.08 -10.39 13.83
C THR A 509 11.94 -9.27 14.85
N PRO A 510 10.86 -8.47 14.83
CA PRO A 510 10.70 -7.43 15.83
C PRO A 510 10.39 -8.09 17.18
N ASN A 511 11.04 -7.65 18.25
CA ASN A 511 10.43 -7.75 19.57
C ASN A 511 9.14 -6.91 19.53
N GLY A 512 8.09 -7.32 20.25
CA GLY A 512 6.88 -6.51 20.34
C GLY A 512 7.26 -5.08 20.76
N PRO A 513 6.75 -4.04 20.06
CA PRO A 513 7.14 -2.66 20.34
C PRO A 513 6.78 -2.30 21.79
N ASP A 514 7.63 -1.55 22.49
CA ASP A 514 7.45 -1.22 23.91
C ASP A 514 6.10 -0.52 24.16
N PRO A 515 5.15 -1.15 24.88
CA PRO A 515 3.83 -0.57 25.12
C PRO A 515 3.88 0.78 25.84
N GLN A 516 4.88 0.99 26.70
CA GLN A 516 5.02 2.26 27.42
C GLN A 516 5.51 3.35 26.48
N ALA A 517 6.51 3.07 25.64
CA ALA A 517 6.97 4.00 24.60
C ALA A 517 5.83 4.40 23.65
N ILE A 518 5.03 3.44 23.19
CA ILE A 518 3.85 3.69 22.34
C ILE A 518 2.85 4.62 23.05
N ARG A 519 2.48 4.29 24.30
CA ARG A 519 1.55 5.10 25.08
C ARG A 519 2.06 6.52 25.26
N SER A 520 3.33 6.69 25.60
CA SER A 520 3.95 8.01 25.75
C SER A 520 3.95 8.80 24.43
N ALA A 521 4.22 8.14 23.30
CA ALA A 521 4.15 8.78 21.98
C ALA A 521 2.72 9.24 21.64
N LEU A 522 1.71 8.41 21.90
CA LEU A 522 0.30 8.75 21.65
C LEU A 522 -0.25 9.82 22.60
N GLN A 523 0.27 9.91 23.82
CA GLN A 523 -0.04 11.00 24.74
C GLN A 523 0.51 12.34 24.23
N ARG A 524 1.70 12.37 23.64
CA ARG A 524 2.26 13.58 22.99
C ARG A 524 1.43 14.04 21.79
N LEU A 525 0.71 13.12 21.13
CA LEU A 525 -0.20 13.44 20.03
C LEU A 525 -1.54 14.03 20.48
N ALA A 526 -1.81 14.18 21.78
CA ALA A 526 -3.07 14.76 22.28
C ALA A 526 -3.46 16.12 21.67
N PRO A 527 -2.53 17.04 21.31
CA PRO A 527 -2.90 18.29 20.63
C PRO A 527 -3.61 18.10 19.28
N LEU A 528 -3.51 16.93 18.64
CA LEU A 528 -4.25 16.62 17.41
C LEU A 528 -5.77 16.63 17.61
N ASP A 529 -6.25 16.30 18.81
CA ASP A 529 -7.67 16.17 19.12
C ASP A 529 -8.42 17.51 19.11
N SER A 530 -7.69 18.63 19.14
CA SER A 530 -8.26 19.97 19.25
C SER A 530 -7.66 20.94 18.22
N VAL A 531 -7.22 20.42 17.06
CA VAL A 531 -6.68 21.26 15.98
C VAL A 531 -7.78 22.13 15.41
N THR A 532 -7.52 23.42 15.30
CA THR A 532 -8.45 24.39 14.74
C THR A 532 -8.17 24.63 13.25
N PRO A 533 -9.20 25.00 12.46
CA PRO A 533 -9.01 25.52 11.11
C PRO A 533 -8.05 26.74 11.10
N PRO A 534 -7.41 27.05 9.96
CA PRO A 534 -6.63 28.28 9.84
C PRO A 534 -7.50 29.48 10.21
N ALA A 535 -6.92 30.42 10.97
CA ALA A 535 -7.57 31.70 11.20
C ALA A 535 -7.88 32.32 9.83
N ARG A 536 -9.16 32.58 9.52
CA ARG A 536 -9.53 33.25 8.27
C ARG A 536 -8.71 34.53 8.21
N LEU A 537 -7.82 34.64 7.23
CA LEU A 537 -7.27 35.94 6.87
C LEU A 537 -8.49 36.82 6.57
N ARG A 538 -8.71 37.85 7.39
CA ARG A 538 -9.76 38.83 7.10
C ARG A 538 -9.47 39.38 5.70
N PRO A 539 -10.49 39.49 4.84
CA PRO A 539 -10.32 39.94 3.46
C PRO A 539 -9.65 41.31 3.39
#